data_AF-B9WGI4-F1
#
_entry.id   AF-B9WGI4-F1
#
_cell.length_a   1.000
_cell.length_b   1.000
_cell.length_c   1.000
_cell.angle_alpha   90.00
_cell.angle_beta   90.00
_cell.angle_gamma   90.00
#
_symmetry.space_group_name_H-M   'P 1'
#
loop_
_entity.id
_entity.type
_entity.pdbx_description
1 polymer ?
#
loop_
_entity_poly.entity_id
_entity_poly.type
_entity_poly.pdbx_seq_one_letter_code
_entity_poly.pdbx_strand_id
1 'polypeptide(L)'
;MLSHFKTVFISSSSTEPKLAPKGKKVTGNHKDLIPYVKNDISITKSQLKKYSTKKQSVSKILQPMDNYYNTEKQKLQQKYNYNNSNEFYDELFNLYKKQLDECSELLELAQNNYTHSLYQNSLENRKLSNASRSNSVFSRNSLPSTSSSASTSSEEIPDHLLDPISFEMFTNPVITPSGITYEKAHILEHLKRRGKFDPITRQELTEDQLYPNLTIKEAVDSYRATNSS
;
A
#
# COMPACT_ATOMS: atom_id res chain seq x y z
N MET A 1 -26.93 41.66 17.43
CA MET A 1 -26.77 42.47 16.20
C MET A 1 -25.98 41.64 15.19
N LEU A 2 -26.23 41.78 13.89
CA LEU A 2 -25.47 41.12 12.83
C LEU A 2 -24.38 42.07 12.27
N SER A 3 -23.63 41.58 11.26
CA SER A 3 -22.43 42.19 10.64
C SER A 3 -21.14 41.83 11.39
N HIS A 4 -20.09 41.32 10.74
CA HIS A 4 -19.73 41.52 9.33
C HIS A 4 -19.57 40.20 8.55
N PHE A 5 -20.43 39.99 7.55
CA PHE A 5 -20.04 39.20 6.38
C PHE A 5 -19.16 40.07 5.49
N LYS A 6 -18.03 39.54 5.00
CA LYS A 6 -17.28 40.16 3.90
C LYS A 6 -17.05 39.14 2.80
N THR A 7 -18.06 38.99 1.96
CA THR A 7 -18.02 38.13 0.77
C THR A 7 -16.98 38.68 -0.21
N VAL A 8 -16.01 37.85 -0.59
CA VAL A 8 -15.21 38.05 -1.81
C VAL A 8 -15.40 36.79 -2.64
N PHE A 9 -15.93 36.95 -3.85
CA PHE A 9 -16.34 35.83 -4.69
C PHE A 9 -15.15 35.21 -5.45
N ILE A 10 -15.16 33.88 -5.50
CA ILE A 10 -14.75 33.04 -6.64
C ILE A 10 -13.41 33.41 -7.30
N SER A 11 -12.35 32.72 -6.89
CA SER A 11 -11.43 32.16 -7.89
C SER A 11 -12.08 30.90 -8.47
N SER A 12 -12.16 30.81 -9.80
CA SER A 12 -12.88 29.74 -10.49
C SER A 12 -12.07 28.45 -10.60
N SER A 13 -11.87 27.77 -9.47
CA SER A 13 -11.38 26.39 -9.42
C SER A 13 -12.38 25.49 -8.69
N SER A 14 -13.61 25.41 -9.21
CA SER A 14 -14.50 24.28 -8.90
C SER A 14 -13.92 23.03 -9.56
N THR A 15 -12.93 22.42 -8.90
CA THR A 15 -12.61 21.01 -9.12
C THR A 15 -13.75 20.20 -8.50
N GLU A 16 -14.88 20.16 -9.19
CA GLU A 16 -15.83 19.06 -9.01
C GLU A 16 -15.03 17.75 -9.05
N PRO A 17 -15.30 16.79 -8.14
CA PRO A 17 -14.59 15.53 -8.14
C PRO A 17 -14.86 14.83 -9.47
N LYS A 18 -13.85 14.86 -10.36
CA LYS A 18 -13.96 14.31 -11.72
C LYS A 18 -14.41 12.86 -11.60
N LEU A 19 -15.65 12.59 -12.02
CA LEU A 19 -16.21 11.24 -12.05
C LEU A 19 -15.20 10.31 -12.70
N ALA A 20 -14.73 9.31 -11.94
CA ALA A 20 -13.73 8.37 -12.40
C ALA A 20 -14.13 7.84 -13.79
N PRO A 21 -13.23 7.85 -14.79
CA PRO A 21 -13.59 7.57 -16.18
C PRO A 21 -14.38 6.26 -16.27
N LYS A 22 -15.67 6.36 -16.58
CA LYS A 22 -16.53 5.17 -16.72
C LYS A 22 -16.03 4.37 -17.92
N GLY A 23 -15.22 3.36 -17.64
CA GLY A 23 -14.77 2.40 -18.64
C GLY A 23 -15.97 1.84 -19.41
N LYS A 24 -15.78 1.54 -20.69
CA LYS A 24 -16.84 0.98 -21.54
C LYS A 24 -17.32 -0.33 -20.91
N LYS A 25 -18.50 -0.30 -20.26
CA LYS A 25 -19.12 -1.50 -19.70
C LYS A 25 -19.44 -2.44 -20.86
N VAL A 26 -18.69 -3.55 -20.95
CA VAL A 26 -19.02 -4.63 -21.87
C VAL A 26 -20.23 -5.38 -21.31
N THR A 27 -21.23 -5.57 -22.15
CA THR A 27 -22.48 -6.27 -21.81
C THR A 27 -22.86 -7.17 -22.98
N GLY A 28 -23.22 -8.42 -22.71
CA GLY A 28 -23.51 -9.43 -23.72
C GLY A 28 -23.82 -10.78 -23.06
N ASN A 29 -23.87 -11.85 -23.85
CA ASN A 29 -23.98 -13.20 -23.31
C ASN A 29 -22.65 -13.59 -22.62
N HIS A 30 -22.68 -14.50 -21.65
CA HIS A 30 -21.48 -15.01 -20.97
C HIS A 30 -20.40 -15.51 -21.94
N LYS A 31 -20.84 -16.13 -23.06
CA LYS A 31 -19.99 -16.51 -24.20
C LYS A 31 -19.12 -15.35 -24.74
N ASP A 32 -19.70 -14.16 -24.85
CA ASP A 32 -19.07 -12.97 -25.40
C ASP A 32 -18.22 -12.23 -24.34
N LEU A 33 -18.51 -12.44 -23.06
CA LEU A 33 -17.80 -11.85 -21.93
C LEU A 33 -16.55 -12.65 -21.52
N ILE A 34 -16.53 -13.97 -21.71
CA ILE A 34 -15.38 -14.86 -21.39
C ILE A 34 -14.02 -14.36 -21.95
N PRO A 35 -13.90 -13.85 -23.20
CA PRO A 35 -12.65 -13.29 -23.71
C PRO A 35 -12.10 -12.13 -22.87
N TYR A 36 -12.97 -11.26 -22.35
CA TYR A 36 -12.59 -10.11 -21.51
C TYR A 36 -12.13 -10.58 -20.14
N VAL A 37 -12.90 -11.44 -19.45
CA VAL A 37 -12.50 -11.99 -18.15
C VAL A 37 -11.15 -12.72 -18.24
N LYS A 38 -10.90 -13.47 -19.32
CA LYS A 38 -9.60 -14.12 -19.57
C LYS A 38 -8.46 -13.13 -19.81
N ASN A 39 -8.71 -12.01 -20.48
CA ASN A 39 -7.74 -10.93 -20.63
C ASN A 39 -7.41 -10.32 -19.27
N ASP A 40 -8.42 -10.06 -18.45
CA ASP A 40 -8.25 -9.41 -17.15
C ASP A 40 -7.49 -10.33 -16.18
N ILE A 41 -7.77 -11.64 -16.18
CA ILE A 41 -6.96 -12.66 -15.48
C ILE A 41 -5.48 -12.60 -15.91
N SER A 42 -5.22 -12.42 -17.21
CA SER A 42 -3.85 -12.31 -17.74
C SER A 42 -3.16 -11.03 -17.27
N ILE A 43 -3.89 -9.89 -17.25
CA ILE A 43 -3.40 -8.61 -16.75
C ILE A 43 -3.10 -8.70 -15.25
N THR A 44 -4.03 -9.19 -14.43
CA THR A 44 -3.85 -9.36 -12.98
C THR A 44 -2.66 -10.28 -12.66
N LYS A 45 -2.52 -11.42 -13.35
CA LYS A 45 -1.35 -12.30 -13.23
C LYS A 45 -0.04 -11.67 -13.71
N SER A 46 -0.09 -10.74 -14.66
CA SER A 46 1.07 -9.97 -15.12
C SER A 46 1.49 -8.91 -14.08
N GLN A 47 0.52 -8.22 -13.47
CA GLN A 47 0.75 -7.28 -12.37
C GLN A 47 1.31 -8.00 -11.13
N LEU A 48 0.75 -9.16 -10.77
CA LEU A 48 1.19 -10.00 -9.64
C LEU A 48 2.70 -10.34 -9.69
N LYS A 49 3.25 -10.58 -10.88
CA LYS A 49 4.68 -10.87 -11.07
C LYS A 49 5.60 -9.73 -10.61
N LYS A 50 5.14 -8.47 -10.65
CA LYS A 50 5.91 -7.29 -10.19
C LYS A 50 6.24 -7.34 -8.70
N TYR A 51 5.39 -7.99 -7.90
CA TYR A 51 5.50 -8.07 -6.44
C TYR A 51 6.22 -9.35 -5.97
N SER A 52 6.73 -10.17 -6.89
CA SER A 52 7.51 -11.36 -6.55
C SER A 52 8.90 -10.98 -6.05
N THR A 53 9.21 -11.30 -4.80
CA THR A 53 10.51 -11.02 -4.16
C THR A 53 11.37 -12.29 -4.02
N LYS A 54 12.63 -12.14 -3.61
CA LYS A 54 13.50 -13.29 -3.25
C LYS A 54 12.94 -14.10 -2.07
N LYS A 55 12.21 -13.47 -1.14
CA LYS A 55 11.59 -14.13 0.02
C LYS A 55 10.23 -14.75 -0.32
N GLN A 56 9.43 -14.07 -1.14
CA GLN A 56 8.05 -14.47 -1.48
C GLN A 56 7.88 -14.56 -3.01
N SER A 57 7.94 -15.79 -3.51
CA SER A 57 7.90 -16.10 -4.95
C SER A 57 6.46 -16.37 -5.40
N VAL A 58 5.85 -15.38 -6.05
CA VAL A 58 4.42 -15.40 -6.45
C VAL A 58 4.10 -16.54 -7.43
N SER A 59 5.07 -16.97 -8.24
CA SER A 59 4.89 -18.13 -9.13
C SER A 59 4.58 -19.44 -8.39
N LYS A 60 5.07 -19.62 -7.15
CA LYS A 60 4.75 -20.80 -6.32
C LYS A 60 3.28 -20.87 -5.91
N ILE A 61 2.57 -19.74 -5.92
CA ILE A 61 1.13 -19.64 -5.63
C ILE A 61 0.32 -19.72 -6.92
N LEU A 62 0.77 -19.04 -7.98
CA LEU A 62 0.11 -19.06 -9.28
C LEU A 62 0.09 -20.47 -9.92
N GLN A 63 1.17 -21.25 -9.83
CA GLN A 63 1.24 -22.59 -10.44
C GLN A 63 0.15 -23.57 -9.94
N PRO A 64 -0.03 -23.84 -8.63
CA PRO A 64 -1.10 -24.74 -8.18
C PRO A 64 -2.50 -24.19 -8.48
N MET A 65 -2.69 -22.86 -8.42
CA MET A 65 -3.97 -22.21 -8.77
C MET A 65 -4.29 -22.38 -10.26
N ASP A 66 -3.33 -22.17 -11.16
CA ASP A 66 -3.50 -22.42 -12.60
C ASP A 66 -3.80 -23.89 -12.89
N ASN A 67 -3.13 -24.83 -12.20
CA ASN A 67 -3.39 -26.26 -12.35
C ASN A 67 -4.82 -26.63 -11.90
N TYR A 68 -5.30 -26.07 -10.80
CA TYR A 68 -6.69 -26.25 -10.34
C TYR A 68 -7.71 -25.77 -11.38
N TYR A 69 -7.61 -24.51 -11.85
CA TYR A 69 -8.55 -23.97 -12.82
C TYR A 69 -8.50 -24.65 -14.19
N ASN A 70 -7.33 -25.10 -14.64
CA ASN A 70 -7.21 -25.92 -15.84
C ASN A 70 -7.90 -27.28 -15.66
N THR A 71 -7.82 -27.88 -14.47
CA THR A 71 -8.48 -29.16 -14.16
C THR A 71 -10.00 -29.03 -14.10
N GLU A 72 -10.53 -28.01 -13.40
CA GLU A 72 -11.99 -27.77 -13.37
C GLU A 72 -12.56 -27.46 -14.75
N LYS A 73 -11.81 -26.70 -15.58
CA LYS A 73 -12.19 -26.46 -16.97
C LYS A 73 -12.25 -27.77 -17.78
N GLN A 74 -11.28 -28.68 -17.62
CA GLN A 74 -11.30 -29.98 -18.32
C GLN A 74 -12.50 -30.82 -17.91
N LYS A 75 -12.83 -30.89 -16.61
CA LYS A 75 -14.05 -31.54 -16.12
C LYS A 75 -15.31 -30.94 -16.74
N LEU A 76 -15.38 -29.60 -16.84
CA LEU A 76 -16.52 -28.90 -17.44
C LEU A 76 -16.66 -29.20 -18.94
N GLN A 77 -15.55 -29.25 -19.68
CA GLN A 77 -15.54 -29.62 -21.10
C GLN A 77 -15.99 -31.08 -21.33
N GLN A 78 -15.61 -31.98 -20.42
CA GLN A 78 -16.07 -33.38 -20.41
C GLN A 78 -17.58 -33.49 -20.08
N LYS A 79 -18.05 -32.81 -19.02
CA LYS A 79 -19.47 -32.79 -18.60
C LYS A 79 -20.44 -32.45 -19.73
N TYR A 80 -20.06 -31.50 -20.59
CA TYR A 80 -20.90 -31.03 -21.69
C TYR A 80 -20.54 -31.63 -23.06
N ASN A 81 -19.64 -32.62 -23.15
CA ASN A 81 -19.18 -33.22 -24.42
C ASN A 81 -18.73 -32.18 -25.48
N TYR A 82 -18.11 -31.07 -25.06
CA TYR A 82 -17.77 -29.91 -25.92
C TYR A 82 -18.95 -29.25 -26.66
N ASN A 83 -20.21 -29.50 -26.27
CA ASN A 83 -21.37 -28.92 -26.92
C ASN A 83 -21.48 -27.41 -26.69
N ASN A 84 -21.99 -26.72 -27.72
CA ASN A 84 -22.17 -25.27 -27.79
C ASN A 84 -23.45 -24.81 -27.07
N SER A 85 -23.71 -25.30 -25.85
CA SER A 85 -24.88 -24.91 -25.03
C SER A 85 -24.63 -23.62 -24.27
N ASN A 86 -25.69 -22.86 -23.97
CA ASN A 86 -25.57 -21.65 -23.12
C ASN A 86 -25.09 -22.02 -21.71
N GLU A 87 -25.64 -23.07 -21.10
CA GLU A 87 -25.25 -23.57 -19.77
C GLU A 87 -23.73 -23.80 -19.63
N PHE A 88 -23.08 -24.34 -20.67
CA PHE A 88 -21.64 -24.53 -20.67
C PHE A 88 -20.88 -23.20 -20.60
N TYR A 89 -21.34 -22.16 -21.31
CA TYR A 89 -20.77 -20.82 -21.23
C TYR A 89 -21.10 -20.11 -19.91
N ASP A 90 -22.27 -20.38 -19.32
CA ASP A 90 -22.66 -19.85 -18.01
C ASP A 90 -21.74 -20.42 -16.91
N GLU A 91 -21.56 -21.75 -16.85
CA GLU A 91 -20.64 -22.38 -15.90
C GLU A 91 -19.16 -21.98 -16.17
N LEU A 92 -18.74 -21.90 -17.43
CA LEU A 92 -17.38 -21.51 -17.80
C LEU A 92 -17.08 -20.04 -17.48
N PHE A 93 -18.05 -19.14 -17.64
CA PHE A 93 -17.92 -17.74 -17.24
C PHE A 93 -17.83 -17.61 -15.72
N ASN A 94 -18.67 -18.32 -14.97
CA ASN A 94 -18.61 -18.32 -13.51
C ASN A 94 -17.27 -18.89 -12.99
N LEU A 95 -16.73 -19.94 -13.63
CA LEU A 95 -15.40 -20.48 -13.31
C LEU A 95 -14.28 -19.46 -13.57
N TYR A 96 -14.31 -18.77 -14.72
CA TYR A 96 -13.33 -17.72 -15.01
C TYR A 96 -13.50 -16.50 -14.10
N LYS A 97 -14.73 -16.10 -13.75
CA LYS A 97 -14.98 -15.01 -12.82
C LYS A 97 -14.36 -15.33 -11.45
N LYS A 98 -14.63 -16.53 -10.89
CA LYS A 98 -14.01 -16.98 -9.64
C LYS A 98 -12.48 -16.96 -9.70
N GLN A 99 -11.89 -17.35 -10.83
CA GLN A 99 -10.44 -17.23 -11.02
C GLN A 99 -9.95 -15.77 -11.00
N LEU A 100 -10.70 -14.84 -11.61
CA LEU A 100 -10.36 -13.41 -11.60
C LEU A 100 -10.46 -12.81 -10.20
N ASP A 101 -11.52 -13.15 -9.46
CA ASP A 101 -11.76 -12.70 -8.09
C ASP A 101 -10.58 -13.14 -7.18
N GLU A 102 -10.25 -14.44 -7.15
CA GLU A 102 -9.10 -14.98 -6.38
C GLU A 102 -7.73 -14.42 -6.84
N CYS A 103 -7.55 -14.15 -8.14
CA CYS A 103 -6.33 -13.49 -8.64
C CYS A 103 -6.21 -12.05 -8.13
N SER A 104 -7.34 -11.37 -7.91
CA SER A 104 -7.39 -9.96 -7.52
C SER A 104 -7.16 -9.80 -6.01
N GLU A 105 -7.75 -10.67 -5.18
CA GLU A 105 -7.43 -10.81 -3.76
C GLU A 105 -5.93 -11.08 -3.55
N LEU A 106 -5.37 -12.01 -4.32
CA LEU A 106 -3.93 -12.32 -4.26
C LEU A 106 -3.05 -11.13 -4.69
N LEU A 107 -3.51 -10.30 -5.65
CA LEU A 107 -2.80 -9.09 -6.07
C LEU A 107 -2.77 -8.04 -4.95
N GLU A 108 -3.89 -7.78 -4.30
CA GLU A 108 -3.99 -6.85 -3.18
C GLU A 108 -3.10 -7.31 -2.00
N LEU A 109 -3.19 -8.59 -1.63
CA LEU A 109 -2.32 -9.17 -0.60
C LEU A 109 -0.83 -9.08 -0.98
N ALA A 110 -0.46 -9.30 -2.24
CA ALA A 110 0.92 -9.16 -2.69
C ALA A 110 1.40 -7.69 -2.67
N GLN A 111 0.54 -6.75 -3.04
CA GLN A 111 0.81 -5.31 -2.97
C GLN A 111 1.04 -4.85 -1.52
N ASN A 112 0.14 -5.22 -0.62
CA ASN A 112 0.22 -4.82 0.79
C ASN A 112 1.47 -5.40 1.48
N ASN A 113 1.77 -6.69 1.27
CA ASN A 113 2.98 -7.32 1.79
C ASN A 113 4.27 -6.72 1.22
N TYR A 114 4.29 -6.39 -0.08
CA TYR A 114 5.43 -5.75 -0.72
C TYR A 114 5.69 -4.34 -0.16
N THR A 115 4.64 -3.52 -0.06
CA THR A 115 4.72 -2.16 0.51
C THR A 115 5.18 -2.20 1.97
N HIS A 116 4.64 -3.11 2.79
CA HIS A 116 5.10 -3.31 4.16
C HIS A 116 6.58 -3.70 4.22
N SER A 117 7.05 -4.59 3.33
CA SER A 117 8.48 -4.93 3.27
C SER A 117 9.36 -3.74 2.87
N LEU A 118 8.92 -2.86 1.96
CA LEU A 118 9.66 -1.64 1.63
C LEU A 118 9.72 -0.68 2.83
N TYR A 119 8.60 -0.51 3.54
CA TYR A 119 8.51 0.33 4.74
C TYR A 119 9.47 -0.15 5.84
N GLN A 120 9.42 -1.43 6.21
CA GLN A 120 10.31 -2.01 7.23
C GLN A 120 11.80 -1.86 6.85
N ASN A 121 12.15 -2.16 5.59
CA ASN A 121 13.52 -1.96 5.10
C ASN A 121 13.94 -0.48 5.23
N SER A 122 13.03 0.48 5.02
CA SER A 122 13.32 1.92 5.15
C SER A 122 13.57 2.34 6.61
N LEU A 123 12.81 1.78 7.57
CA LEU A 123 13.07 1.98 9.00
C LEU A 123 14.43 1.40 9.40
N GLU A 124 14.68 0.14 9.08
CA GLU A 124 15.89 -0.62 9.44
C GLU A 124 17.17 0.06 8.92
N ASN A 125 17.23 0.39 7.63
CA ASN A 125 18.40 1.03 7.01
C ASN A 125 18.80 2.34 7.72
N ARG A 126 17.82 3.13 8.16
CA ARG A 126 18.10 4.40 8.83
C ARG A 126 18.36 4.24 10.33
N LYS A 127 17.77 3.25 11.03
CA LYS A 127 18.23 2.85 12.38
C LYS A 127 19.72 2.48 12.37
N LEU A 128 20.17 1.69 11.39
CA LEU A 128 21.59 1.37 11.18
C LEU A 128 22.45 2.62 10.93
N SER A 129 21.95 3.59 10.15
CA SER A 129 22.66 4.86 9.91
C SER A 129 22.80 5.73 11.17
N ASN A 130 21.79 5.74 12.05
CA ASN A 130 21.84 6.49 13.31
C ASN A 130 22.82 5.85 14.29
N ALA A 131 22.76 4.52 14.47
CA ALA A 131 23.72 3.78 15.30
C ALA A 131 25.18 4.00 14.85
N SER A 132 25.41 4.04 13.53
CA SER A 132 26.73 4.32 12.94
C SER A 132 27.25 5.73 13.23
N ARG A 133 26.36 6.72 13.41
CA ARG A 133 26.75 8.09 13.79
C ARG A 133 27.14 8.17 15.26
N SER A 134 26.40 7.53 16.16
CA SER A 134 26.71 7.50 17.60
C SER A 134 28.09 6.92 17.91
N ASN A 135 28.51 5.88 17.18
CA ASN A 135 29.82 5.24 17.36
C ASN A 135 31.03 6.07 16.88
N SER A 136 30.82 7.25 16.28
CA SER A 136 31.92 8.07 15.73
C SER A 136 32.57 9.06 16.71
N VAL A 137 31.99 9.24 17.91
CA VAL A 137 32.40 10.31 18.85
C VAL A 137 33.41 9.84 19.91
N PHE A 138 33.44 8.55 20.26
CA PHE A 138 34.34 8.00 21.28
C PHE A 138 35.38 7.04 20.72
N SER A 139 36.47 7.62 20.20
CA SER A 139 37.72 6.90 19.92
C SER A 139 38.90 7.57 20.62
N ARG A 140 38.92 7.47 21.96
CA ARG A 140 40.09 7.77 22.80
C ARG A 140 40.13 6.83 24.01
N ASN A 141 41.29 6.21 24.19
CA ASN A 141 41.59 5.06 25.04
C ASN A 141 41.00 5.08 26.47
N SER A 142 40.30 4.01 26.85
CA SER A 142 40.21 3.52 28.23
C SER A 142 39.98 2.00 28.24
N LEU A 143 40.54 1.31 29.23
CA LEU A 143 40.40 -0.15 29.41
C LEU A 143 38.97 -0.55 29.82
N PRO A 144 38.56 -1.82 29.62
CA PRO A 144 37.25 -2.29 30.06
C PRO A 144 37.17 -2.41 31.59
N SER A 145 36.54 -1.42 32.24
CA SER A 145 36.12 -1.50 33.63
C SER A 145 34.75 -2.16 33.74
N THR A 146 34.64 -3.25 34.48
CA THR A 146 33.36 -3.89 34.81
C THR A 146 32.53 -3.02 35.74
N SER A 147 31.46 -2.42 35.20
CA SER A 147 30.36 -1.87 35.99
C SER A 147 29.03 -2.12 35.30
N SER A 148 28.06 -2.61 36.07
CA SER A 148 26.67 -2.75 35.66
C SER A 148 25.99 -1.37 35.69
N SER A 149 26.14 -0.60 34.60
CA SER A 149 25.35 0.62 34.41
C SER A 149 23.90 0.25 34.13
N ALA A 150 23.00 0.61 35.05
CA ALA A 150 21.57 0.48 34.82
C ALA A 150 21.17 1.29 33.58
N SER A 151 20.57 0.64 32.59
CA SER A 151 19.97 1.32 31.45
C SER A 151 18.78 2.14 31.95
N THR A 152 18.96 3.44 32.12
CA THR A 152 17.86 4.39 32.31
C THR A 152 16.97 4.30 31.07
N SER A 153 15.88 3.57 31.20
CA SER A 153 14.90 3.34 30.14
C SER A 153 14.07 4.61 29.92
N SER A 154 14.66 5.60 29.25
CA SER A 154 13.89 6.55 28.46
C SER A 154 13.08 5.72 27.47
N GLU A 155 11.75 5.72 27.60
CA GLU A 155 10.88 4.97 26.71
C GLU A 155 11.05 5.49 25.29
N GLU A 156 11.69 4.69 24.42
CA GLU A 156 11.90 5.05 23.03
C GLU A 156 10.54 5.09 22.32
N ILE A 157 10.22 6.23 21.71
CA ILE A 157 8.92 6.47 21.08
C ILE A 157 8.66 5.37 20.04
N PRO A 158 7.52 4.64 20.11
CA PRO A 158 7.24 3.55 19.18
C PRO A 158 7.33 3.97 17.71
N ASP A 159 8.01 3.19 16.87
CA ASP A 159 8.29 3.51 15.45
C ASP A 159 7.04 3.90 14.63
N HIS A 160 5.87 3.38 15.00
CA HIS A 160 4.60 3.63 14.31
C HIS A 160 3.96 4.99 14.64
N LEU A 161 4.51 5.72 15.62
CA LEU A 161 4.14 7.10 15.98
C LEU A 161 5.14 8.14 15.42
N LEU A 162 6.19 7.69 14.71
CA LEU A 162 7.25 8.51 14.14
C LEU A 162 7.10 8.68 12.63
N ASP A 163 7.40 9.88 12.14
CA ASP A 163 7.49 10.13 10.69
C ASP A 163 8.62 9.31 10.06
N PRO A 164 8.38 8.51 9.02
CA PRO A 164 9.43 7.74 8.37
C PRO A 164 10.47 8.61 7.65
N ILE A 165 10.23 9.92 7.45
CA ILE A 165 11.20 10.87 6.89
C ILE A 165 12.08 11.49 8.00
N SER A 166 11.51 12.19 9.00
CA SER A 166 12.32 12.90 10.03
C SER A 166 12.61 12.08 11.30
N PHE A 167 11.76 11.10 11.64
CA PHE A 167 11.70 10.39 12.92
C PHE A 167 11.38 11.26 14.13
N GLU A 168 10.71 12.38 13.90
CA GLU A 168 9.99 13.07 14.95
C GLU A 168 8.57 12.49 15.04
N MET A 169 7.95 12.63 16.21
CA MET A 169 6.57 12.21 16.45
C MET A 169 5.62 13.04 15.59
N PHE A 170 4.64 12.39 14.92
CA PHE A 170 3.73 13.09 14.03
C PHE A 170 3.00 14.25 14.73
N THR A 171 2.80 15.37 14.03
CA THR A 171 1.96 16.49 14.52
C THR A 171 0.76 16.71 13.60
N ASN A 172 0.91 16.47 12.31
CA ASN A 172 -0.14 16.53 11.30
C ASN A 172 0.01 15.35 10.31
N PRO A 173 -0.26 14.11 10.76
CA PRO A 173 -0.06 12.91 9.96
C PRO A 173 -1.02 12.86 8.75
N VAL A 174 -0.48 12.55 7.58
CA VAL A 174 -1.24 12.32 6.34
C VAL A 174 -0.84 10.98 5.72
N ILE A 175 -1.82 10.26 5.16
CA ILE A 175 -1.65 8.95 4.53
C ILE A 175 -1.69 9.06 2.99
N THR A 176 -0.81 8.31 2.32
CA THR A 176 -0.75 8.19 0.85
C THR A 176 -1.62 7.05 0.34
N PRO A 177 -1.93 6.97 -0.97
CA PRO A 177 -2.63 5.81 -1.55
C PRO A 177 -1.87 4.49 -1.41
N SER A 178 -0.55 4.52 -1.12
CA SER A 178 0.22 3.33 -0.76
C SER A 178 -0.02 2.85 0.69
N GLY A 179 -0.85 3.55 1.48
CA GLY A 179 -1.13 3.22 2.88
C GLY A 179 -0.06 3.66 3.87
N ILE A 180 0.96 4.42 3.44
CA ILE A 180 2.04 4.91 4.31
C ILE A 180 1.67 6.28 4.87
N THR A 181 1.92 6.50 6.17
CA THR A 181 1.68 7.79 6.84
C THR A 181 2.98 8.58 6.98
N TYR A 182 2.91 9.88 6.71
CA TYR A 182 4.01 10.84 6.75
C TYR A 182 3.58 12.10 7.51
N GLU A 183 4.54 12.86 8.05
CA GLU A 183 4.28 14.23 8.51
C GLU A 183 4.01 15.13 7.30
N LYS A 184 2.91 15.90 7.32
CA LYS A 184 2.44 16.70 6.18
C LYS A 184 3.51 17.67 5.67
N ALA A 185 4.28 18.29 6.56
CA ALA A 185 5.35 19.19 6.15
C ALA A 185 6.42 18.49 5.30
N HIS A 186 6.86 17.29 5.71
CA HIS A 186 7.97 16.57 5.08
C HIS A 186 7.58 15.92 3.76
N ILE A 187 6.36 15.37 3.64
CA ILE A 187 5.89 14.81 2.37
C ILE A 187 5.63 15.90 1.31
N LEU A 188 5.10 17.06 1.70
CA LEU A 188 4.95 18.20 0.79
C LEU A 188 6.31 18.77 0.34
N GLU A 189 7.29 18.84 1.24
CA GLU A 189 8.66 19.19 0.87
C GLU A 189 9.25 18.17 -0.11
N HIS A 190 9.04 16.86 0.12
CA HIS A 190 9.50 15.80 -0.78
C HIS A 190 8.90 15.95 -2.18
N LEU A 191 7.58 16.10 -2.28
CA LEU A 191 6.87 16.27 -3.55
C LEU A 191 7.36 17.51 -4.33
N LYS A 192 7.76 18.57 -3.62
CA LYS A 192 8.29 19.81 -4.20
C LYS A 192 9.78 19.76 -4.57
N ARG A 193 10.62 19.07 -3.79
CA ARG A 193 12.10 19.07 -3.94
C ARG A 193 12.69 17.82 -4.59
N ARG A 194 11.99 16.68 -4.56
CA ARG A 194 12.49 15.37 -5.04
C ARG A 194 11.69 14.83 -6.22
N GLY A 195 10.38 15.05 -6.25
CA GLY A 195 9.51 14.68 -7.37
C GLY A 195 8.16 14.15 -6.91
N LYS A 196 7.25 13.98 -7.86
CA LYS A 196 5.85 13.52 -7.64
C LYS A 196 5.76 12.01 -7.43
N PHE A 197 6.40 11.50 -6.40
CA PHE A 197 6.38 10.08 -6.03
C PHE A 197 6.44 9.86 -4.51
N ASP A 198 5.94 8.71 -4.06
CA ASP A 198 6.01 8.29 -2.66
C ASP A 198 7.48 7.99 -2.26
N PRO A 199 7.99 8.54 -1.15
CA PRO A 199 9.39 8.39 -0.72
C PRO A 199 9.88 6.94 -0.61
N ILE A 200 8.98 6.00 -0.26
CA ILE A 200 9.28 4.59 0.03
C ILE A 200 8.87 3.70 -1.13
N THR A 201 7.62 3.79 -1.61
CA THR A 201 7.12 2.89 -2.67
C THR A 201 7.52 3.32 -4.08
N ARG A 202 7.89 4.59 -4.27
CA ARG A 202 8.19 5.21 -5.57
C ARG A 202 7.06 5.14 -6.60
N GLN A 203 5.84 4.86 -6.14
CA GLN A 203 4.62 5.06 -6.92
C GLN A 203 4.39 6.55 -7.16
N GLU A 204 3.73 6.92 -8.26
CA GLU A 204 3.37 8.32 -8.53
C GLU A 204 2.47 8.86 -7.41
N LEU A 205 2.78 10.06 -6.93
CA LEU A 205 2.09 10.69 -5.80
C LEU A 205 1.93 12.19 -6.02
N THR A 206 0.74 12.72 -5.74
CA THR A 206 0.42 14.15 -5.81
C THR A 206 -0.23 14.65 -4.52
N GLU A 207 -0.19 15.97 -4.30
CA GLU A 207 -0.66 16.60 -3.05
C GLU A 207 -2.16 16.40 -2.80
N ASP A 208 -2.97 16.32 -3.86
CA ASP A 208 -4.40 16.00 -3.83
C ASP A 208 -4.73 14.56 -3.43
N GLN A 209 -3.71 13.69 -3.32
CA GLN A 209 -3.84 12.31 -2.85
C GLN A 209 -3.43 12.13 -1.37
N LEU A 210 -3.12 13.22 -0.66
CA LEU A 210 -2.73 13.19 0.76
C LEU A 210 -3.94 13.42 1.68
N TYR A 211 -4.36 12.39 2.40
CA TYR A 211 -5.52 12.44 3.28
C TYR A 211 -5.10 12.52 4.77
N PRO A 212 -5.75 13.31 5.64
CA PRO A 212 -5.43 13.35 7.07
C PRO A 212 -5.64 11.99 7.75
N ASN A 213 -4.63 11.49 8.46
CA ASN A 213 -4.73 10.24 9.23
C ASN A 213 -5.10 10.53 10.69
N LEU A 214 -6.41 10.65 10.95
CA LEU A 214 -6.93 10.98 12.28
C LEU A 214 -6.56 9.93 13.33
N THR A 215 -6.56 8.64 12.98
CA THR A 215 -6.23 7.54 13.91
C THR A 215 -4.79 7.59 14.41
N ILE A 216 -3.81 7.90 13.54
CA ILE A 216 -2.42 8.09 13.98
C ILE A 216 -2.26 9.36 14.82
N LYS A 217 -3.04 10.41 14.53
CA LYS A 217 -3.06 11.62 15.36
C LYS A 217 -3.59 11.33 16.77
N GLU A 218 -4.73 10.64 16.87
CA GLU A 218 -5.34 10.24 18.14
C GLU A 218 -4.41 9.32 18.95
N ALA A 219 -3.70 8.40 18.29
CA ALA A 219 -2.70 7.54 18.93
C ALA A 219 -1.51 8.35 19.47
N VAL A 220 -0.99 9.34 18.72
CA VAL A 220 0.05 10.26 19.19
C VAL A 220 -0.44 11.09 20.37
N ASP A 221 -1.60 11.74 20.27
CA ASP A 221 -2.12 12.61 21.33
C ASP A 221 -2.38 11.81 22.62
N SER A 222 -2.81 10.54 22.50
CA SER A 222 -2.96 9.60 23.63
C SER A 222 -1.63 9.18 24.27
N TYR A 223 -0.62 8.88 23.46
CA TYR A 223 0.73 8.57 23.94
C TYR A 223 1.34 9.78 24.67
N ARG A 224 1.22 10.97 24.09
CA ARG A 224 1.70 12.23 24.70
C ARG A 224 1.03 12.52 26.03
N ALA A 225 -0.28 12.30 26.16
CA ALA A 225 -0.99 12.46 27.42
C ALA A 225 -0.48 11.48 28.50
N THR A 226 -0.24 10.23 28.12
CA THR A 226 0.26 9.16 29.01
C THR A 226 1.69 9.46 29.50
N ASN A 227 2.58 9.88 28.60
CA ASN A 227 4.01 10.11 28.87
C ASN A 227 4.35 11.55 29.32
N SER A 228 3.35 12.39 29.63
CA SER A 228 3.54 13.75 30.20
C SER A 228 3.05 13.87 31.65
N SER A 229 2.84 12.75 32.35
CA SER A 229 2.35 12.66 33.73
C SER A 229 3.39 12.02 34.66
#